data_AF-A0A9E4CAM8-F1
#
_entry.id   AF-A0A9E4CAM8-F1
#
_cell.length_a   1.000
_cell.length_b   1.000
_cell.length_c   1.000
_cell.angle_alpha   90.00
_cell.angle_beta   90.00
_cell.angle_gamma   90.00
#
_symmetry.space_group_name_H-M   'P 1'
#
loop_
_entity.id
_entity.type
_entity.pdbx_description
1 polymer ?
#
loop_
_entity_poly.entity_id
_entity_poly.type
_entity_poly.pdbx_seq_one_letter_code
_entity_poly.pdbx_strand_id
1 'polypeptide(L)'
;MPITDALPDMERELKFFSATNGNPQKLTRAQIRQFNEQGYICPLDVFTPEEAAANRRYFDALMAEAKANGHNSYSINGWHRHCRGIYNLLHEPRILDCVEDLLGPNLVSVMTHYFCKE
;
A
#
# COMPACT_ATOMS: atom_id res chain seq x y z
N MET A 1 23.88 24.65 -8.90
CA MET A 1 22.43 24.51 -8.69
C MET A 1 22.13 23.05 -8.46
N PRO A 2 21.30 22.67 -7.47
CA PRO A 2 20.92 21.27 -7.29
C PRO A 2 20.19 20.78 -8.54
N ILE A 3 20.46 19.54 -8.95
CA ILE A 3 19.71 18.87 -10.01
C ILE A 3 18.31 18.61 -9.47
N THR A 4 17.32 19.34 -9.99
CA THR A 4 15.90 19.18 -9.62
C THR A 4 15.17 18.18 -10.51
N ASP A 5 15.80 17.75 -11.61
CA ASP A 5 15.26 16.76 -12.52
C ASP A 5 16.26 15.62 -12.75
N ALA A 6 15.94 14.43 -12.23
CA ALA A 6 16.81 13.26 -12.32
C ALA A 6 16.99 12.73 -13.76
N LEU A 7 16.12 13.09 -14.71
CA LEU A 7 16.19 12.69 -16.12
C LEU A 7 15.62 13.81 -17.02
N PRO A 8 16.38 14.89 -17.28
CA PRO A 8 15.90 16.06 -18.03
C PRO A 8 15.64 15.75 -19.52
N ASP A 9 16.28 14.71 -20.05
CA ASP A 9 16.11 14.29 -21.45
C ASP A 9 14.90 13.35 -21.65
N MET A 10 14.25 12.92 -20.57
CA MET A 10 13.05 12.10 -20.65
C MET A 10 11.84 13.01 -20.88
N GLU A 11 11.20 12.91 -22.04
CA GLU A 11 9.90 13.54 -22.28
C GLU A 11 8.85 12.90 -21.37
N ARG A 12 8.49 13.58 -20.26
CA ARG A 12 7.50 13.10 -19.30
C ARG A 12 6.14 13.72 -19.57
N GLU A 13 5.12 12.89 -19.66
CA GLU A 13 3.74 13.34 -19.59
C GLU A 13 3.29 13.46 -18.12
N LEU A 14 3.28 14.69 -17.61
CA LEU A 14 2.84 15.00 -16.24
C LEU A 14 1.34 15.30 -16.18
N LYS A 15 0.53 14.26 -16.36
CA LYS A 15 -0.93 14.32 -16.20
C LYS A 15 -1.44 13.09 -15.46
N PHE A 16 -2.66 13.17 -14.96
CA PHE A 16 -3.34 11.99 -14.43
C PHE A 16 -3.74 11.06 -15.59
N PHE A 17 -3.46 9.78 -15.43
CA PHE A 17 -3.92 8.72 -16.33
C PHE A 17 -4.99 7.92 -15.60
N SER A 18 -6.23 8.03 -16.07
CA SER A 18 -7.34 7.30 -15.48
C SER A 18 -7.10 5.79 -15.54
N ALA A 19 -7.39 5.09 -14.44
CA ALA A 19 -7.47 3.64 -14.42
C ALA A 19 -8.56 3.19 -15.39
N THR A 20 -8.17 2.39 -16.39
CA THR A 20 -9.06 1.86 -17.42
C THR A 20 -9.09 0.33 -17.31
N ASN A 21 -10.20 -0.20 -16.82
CA ASN A 21 -10.40 -1.64 -16.69
C ASN A 21 -11.80 -2.02 -17.16
N GLY A 22 -11.87 -2.69 -18.31
CA GLY A 22 -13.12 -3.11 -18.93
C GLY A 22 -13.82 -4.27 -18.20
N ASN A 23 -13.06 -5.07 -17.44
CA ASN A 23 -13.53 -6.28 -16.77
C ASN A 23 -12.86 -6.46 -15.40
N PRO A 24 -13.13 -5.57 -14.43
CA PRO A 24 -12.50 -5.64 -13.11
C PRO A 24 -12.95 -6.89 -12.35
N GLN A 25 -12.03 -7.49 -11.59
CA GLN A 25 -12.25 -8.76 -10.89
C GLN A 25 -12.69 -8.57 -9.43
N LYS A 26 -12.30 -7.46 -8.79
CA LYS A 26 -12.64 -7.15 -7.39
C LYS A 26 -13.35 -5.82 -7.23
N LEU A 27 -12.84 -4.77 -7.87
CA LEU A 27 -13.41 -3.44 -7.76
C LEU A 27 -14.66 -3.33 -8.62
N THR A 28 -15.67 -2.67 -8.09
CA THR A 28 -16.83 -2.28 -8.87
C THR A 28 -16.45 -1.14 -9.84
N ARG A 29 -17.17 -1.02 -10.95
CA ARG A 29 -17.04 0.13 -11.86
C ARG A 29 -17.24 1.47 -11.15
N ALA A 30 -18.06 1.49 -10.10
CA ALA A 30 -18.30 2.69 -9.29
C ALA A 30 -17.06 3.08 -8.47
N GLN A 31 -16.37 2.11 -7.86
CA GLN A 31 -15.12 2.34 -7.12
C GLN A 31 -13.99 2.80 -8.04
N ILE A 32 -13.87 2.23 -9.24
CA ILE A 32 -12.88 2.68 -10.25
C ILE A 32 -13.17 4.12 -10.67
N ARG A 33 -14.45 4.47 -10.88
CA ARG A 33 -14.85 5.86 -11.18
C ARG A 33 -14.50 6.80 -10.01
N GLN A 34 -14.81 6.41 -8.77
CA GLN A 34 -14.45 7.18 -7.58
C GLN A 34 -12.93 7.41 -7.50
N PHE A 35 -12.12 6.37 -7.76
CA PHE A 35 -10.67 6.50 -7.81
C PHE A 35 -10.23 7.52 -8.86
N ASN A 36 -10.76 7.45 -10.07
CA ASN A 36 -10.43 8.38 -11.15
C ASN A 36 -10.85 9.83 -10.86
N GLU A 37 -11.96 10.03 -10.15
CA GLU A 37 -12.50 11.37 -9.85
C GLU A 37 -11.91 11.98 -8.57
N GLN A 38 -11.58 11.16 -7.57
CA GLN A 38 -11.27 11.61 -6.21
C GLN A 38 -9.88 11.17 -5.71
N GLY A 39 -9.22 10.23 -6.40
CA GLY A 39 -7.89 9.74 -6.03
C GLY A 39 -7.85 8.71 -4.90
N TYR A 40 -8.99 8.19 -4.45
CA TYR A 40 -9.06 7.16 -3.41
C TYR A 40 -10.28 6.24 -3.57
N ILE A 41 -10.24 5.09 -2.89
CA ILE A 41 -11.37 4.18 -2.73
C ILE A 41 -11.56 3.94 -1.24
N CYS A 42 -12.78 4.15 -0.75
CA CYS A 42 -13.14 3.86 0.62
C CYS A 42 -14.67 3.68 0.74
N PRO A 43 -15.17 2.72 1.53
CA PRO A 43 -14.42 1.68 2.25
C PRO A 43 -14.04 0.48 1.36
N LEU A 44 -13.07 -0.32 1.81
CA LEU A 44 -12.76 -1.65 1.29
C LEU A 44 -12.85 -2.67 2.43
N ASP A 45 -13.69 -3.68 2.28
CA ASP A 45 -13.89 -4.72 3.27
C ASP A 45 -12.95 -5.90 2.97
N VAL A 46 -11.73 -5.80 3.50
CA VAL A 46 -10.65 -6.77 3.25
C VAL A 46 -10.58 -7.84 4.33
N PHE A 47 -10.69 -7.42 5.60
CA PHE A 47 -10.44 -8.27 6.77
C PHE A 47 -11.66 -8.34 7.65
N THR A 48 -11.96 -9.54 8.17
CA THR A 48 -12.93 -9.67 9.26
C THR A 48 -12.42 -8.96 10.53
N PRO A 49 -13.30 -8.64 11.49
CA PRO A 49 -12.88 -8.08 12.77
C PRO A 49 -11.78 -8.90 13.47
N GLU A 50 -11.83 -10.23 13.37
CA GLU A 50 -10.86 -11.16 13.96
C GLU A 50 -9.50 -11.07 13.26
N GLU A 51 -9.49 -11.03 11.92
CA GLU A 51 -8.28 -10.86 11.12
C GLU A 51 -7.64 -9.48 11.38
N ALA A 52 -8.44 -8.43 11.42
CA ALA A 52 -7.98 -7.09 11.77
C ALA A 52 -7.37 -7.06 13.19
N ALA A 53 -8.01 -7.72 14.15
CA ALA A 53 -7.48 -7.86 15.51
C ALA A 53 -6.18 -8.68 15.56
N ALA A 54 -6.03 -9.71 14.71
CA ALA A 54 -4.79 -10.47 14.60
C ALA A 54 -3.65 -9.63 14.03
N ASN A 55 -3.90 -8.88 12.95
CA ASN A 55 -2.95 -7.92 12.39
C ASN A 55 -2.53 -6.87 13.44
N ARG A 56 -3.47 -6.40 14.26
CA ARG A 56 -3.19 -5.47 15.35
C ARG A 56 -2.28 -6.08 16.42
N ARG A 57 -2.58 -7.30 16.90
CA ARG A 57 -1.74 -7.99 17.89
C ARG A 57 -0.32 -8.23 17.38
N TYR A 58 -0.18 -8.62 16.11
CA TYR A 58 1.12 -8.78 15.47
C TYR A 58 1.91 -7.46 15.47
N PHE A 59 1.26 -6.37 15.05
CA PHE A 59 1.87 -5.05 15.03
C PHE A 59 2.28 -4.58 16.43
N ASP A 60 1.42 -4.74 17.44
CA ASP A 60 1.72 -4.33 18.82
C ASP A 60 2.93 -5.08 19.38
N ALA A 61 3.03 -6.40 19.12
CA ALA A 61 4.17 -7.22 19.53
C ALA A 61 5.47 -6.78 18.83
N LEU A 62 5.41 -6.57 17.50
CA LEU A 62 6.55 -6.08 16.73
C LEU A 62 7.03 -4.72 17.23
N MET A 63 6.12 -3.81 17.57
CA MET A 63 6.47 -2.48 18.09
C MET A 63 7.07 -2.55 19.49
N ALA A 64 6.59 -3.44 20.36
CA ALA A 64 7.18 -3.64 21.68
C ALA A 64 8.63 -4.15 21.55
N GLU A 65 8.88 -5.12 20.67
CA GLU A 65 10.21 -5.63 20.36
C GLU A 65 11.12 -4.56 19.74
N ALA A 66 10.60 -3.80 18.78
CA ALA A 66 11.34 -2.71 18.15
C ALA A 66 11.76 -1.66 19.20
N LYS A 67 10.83 -1.22 20.07
CA LYS A 67 11.11 -0.26 21.15
C LYS A 67 12.14 -0.82 22.13
N ALA A 68 12.05 -2.09 22.51
CA ALA A 68 13.03 -2.74 23.40
C ALA A 68 14.45 -2.76 22.81
N ASN A 69 14.56 -2.80 21.48
CA ASN A 69 15.83 -2.74 20.74
C ASN A 69 16.24 -1.30 20.34
N GLY A 70 15.57 -0.26 20.87
CA GLY A 70 15.91 1.14 20.62
C GLY A 70 15.38 1.73 19.31
N HIS A 71 14.50 1.02 18.61
CA HIS A 71 13.80 1.51 17.43
C HIS A 71 12.50 2.24 17.78
N ASN A 72 11.98 3.02 16.84
CA ASN A 72 10.69 3.71 16.95
C ASN A 72 9.76 3.40 15.76
N SER A 73 8.57 4.00 15.73
CA SER A 73 7.58 3.79 14.65
C SER A 73 8.08 4.15 13.26
N TYR A 74 8.99 5.12 13.13
CA TYR A 74 9.61 5.47 11.84
C TYR A 74 10.72 4.50 11.42
N SER A 75 11.27 3.74 12.37
CA SER A 75 12.37 2.81 12.11
C SER A 75 11.93 1.59 11.30
N ILE A 76 10.62 1.28 11.29
CA ILE A 76 10.10 0.06 10.66
C ILE A 76 9.70 0.24 9.18
N ASN A 77 10.11 1.35 8.57
CA ASN A 77 9.92 1.57 7.14
C ASN A 77 10.66 0.50 6.32
N GLY A 78 9.97 -0.12 5.38
CA GLY A 78 10.54 -1.14 4.49
C GLY A 78 10.86 -2.48 5.16
N TRP A 79 10.33 -2.73 6.35
CA TRP A 79 10.58 -3.97 7.12
C TRP A 79 9.86 -5.20 6.59
N HIS A 80 9.05 -5.12 5.52
CA HIS A 80 8.57 -6.31 4.80
C HIS A 80 9.71 -7.24 4.34
N ARG A 81 10.95 -6.73 4.23
CA ARG A 81 12.15 -7.51 3.91
C ARG A 81 12.68 -8.34 5.09
N HIS A 82 12.28 -8.00 6.32
CA HIS A 82 12.81 -8.59 7.56
C HIS A 82 11.71 -9.28 8.39
N CYS A 83 10.46 -8.85 8.25
CA CYS A 83 9.35 -9.25 9.08
C CYS A 83 8.30 -10.01 8.27
N ARG A 84 8.11 -11.30 8.59
CA ARG A 84 7.17 -12.18 7.87
C ARG A 84 5.73 -11.67 7.89
N GLY A 85 5.25 -11.12 9.00
CA GLY A 85 3.86 -10.62 9.06
C GLY A 85 3.64 -9.41 8.16
N ILE A 86 4.61 -8.49 8.08
CA ILE A 86 4.56 -7.36 7.14
C ILE A 86 4.65 -7.86 5.70
N TYR A 87 5.54 -8.82 5.42
CA TYR A 87 5.65 -9.46 4.11
C TYR A 87 4.32 -10.08 3.68
N ASN A 88 3.66 -10.82 4.58
CA ASN A 88 2.39 -11.47 4.29
C ASN A 88 1.28 -10.45 4.05
N LEU A 89 1.20 -9.39 4.87
CA LEU A 89 0.23 -8.31 4.68
C LEU A 89 0.44 -7.56 3.36
N LEU A 90 1.70 -7.34 2.97
CA LEU A 90 2.04 -6.74 1.69
C LEU A 90 1.60 -7.61 0.49
N HIS A 91 1.63 -8.94 0.65
CA HIS A 91 1.23 -9.90 -0.38
C HIS A 91 -0.20 -10.43 -0.19
N GLU A 92 -1.04 -9.73 0.58
CA GLU A 92 -2.43 -10.15 0.79
C GLU A 92 -3.22 -10.02 -0.53
N PRO A 93 -3.67 -11.13 -1.13
CA PRO A 93 -4.34 -11.10 -2.44
C PRO A 93 -5.61 -10.26 -2.43
N ARG A 94 -6.37 -10.22 -1.33
CA ARG A 94 -7.57 -9.37 -1.26
C ARG A 94 -7.27 -7.88 -1.45
N ILE A 95 -6.07 -7.44 -1.07
CA ILE A 95 -5.57 -6.08 -1.31
C ILE A 95 -4.99 -5.98 -2.72
N LEU A 96 -4.09 -6.89 -3.10
CA LEU A 96 -3.40 -6.83 -4.40
C LEU A 96 -4.36 -6.94 -5.58
N ASP A 97 -5.39 -7.77 -5.49
CA ASP A 97 -6.39 -7.92 -6.54
C ASP A 97 -7.15 -6.59 -6.77
N CYS A 98 -7.37 -5.78 -5.72
CA CYS A 98 -7.95 -4.44 -5.86
C CYS A 98 -6.98 -3.47 -6.53
N VAL A 99 -5.69 -3.57 -6.22
CA VAL A 99 -4.65 -2.72 -6.81
C VAL A 99 -4.41 -3.08 -8.27
N GLU A 100 -4.42 -4.37 -8.61
CA GLU A 100 -4.31 -4.88 -9.97
C GLU A 100 -5.44 -4.37 -10.87
N ASP A 101 -6.66 -4.27 -10.34
CA ASP A 101 -7.78 -3.68 -11.08
C ASP A 101 -7.57 -2.20 -11.47
N LEU A 102 -6.67 -1.48 -10.78
CA LEU A 102 -6.32 -0.09 -11.05
C LEU A 102 -5.04 0.08 -11.87
N LEU A 103 -4.00 -0.69 -11.55
CA LEU A 103 -2.63 -0.50 -12.05
C LEU A 103 -2.17 -1.59 -13.03
N GLY A 104 -2.94 -2.67 -13.17
CA GLY A 104 -2.57 -3.85 -13.94
C GLY A 104 -1.74 -4.86 -13.13
N PRO A 105 -1.39 -6.00 -13.74
CA PRO A 105 -0.87 -7.18 -13.04
C PRO A 105 0.59 -7.07 -12.58
N ASN A 106 1.34 -6.11 -13.12
CA ASN A 106 2.77 -5.97 -12.86
C ASN A 106 3.02 -4.99 -11.71
N LEU A 107 2.83 -5.46 -10.49
CA LEU A 107 2.96 -4.65 -9.28
C LEU A 107 4.37 -4.76 -8.68
N VAL A 108 4.95 -3.61 -8.32
CA VAL A 108 6.21 -3.52 -7.56
C VAL A 108 5.95 -2.71 -6.30
N SER A 109 6.11 -3.34 -5.13
CA SER A 109 6.08 -2.62 -3.86
C SER A 109 7.44 -1.99 -3.57
N VAL A 110 7.47 -0.66 -3.50
CA VAL A 110 8.70 0.09 -3.21
C VAL A 110 8.90 0.35 -1.72
N MET A 111 7.84 0.27 -0.92
CA MET A 111 7.89 0.65 0.50
C MET A 111 6.71 0.05 1.29
N THR A 112 6.94 -0.23 2.57
CA THR A 112 5.89 -0.45 3.56
C THR A 112 6.09 0.47 4.75
N HIS A 113 5.02 1.00 5.32
CA HIS A 113 5.10 1.85 6.51
C HIS A 113 3.82 1.68 7.34
N TYR A 114 3.96 1.51 8.65
CA TYR A 114 2.85 1.61 9.58
C TYR A 114 2.69 3.05 10.05
N PHE A 115 1.48 3.59 9.91
CA PHE A 115 1.14 4.90 10.46
C PHE A 115 0.63 4.73 11.90
N CYS A 116 1.51 5.01 12.87
CA CYS A 116 1.19 4.95 14.29
C CYS A 116 0.82 6.35 14.79
N LYS A 117 -0.37 6.49 15.37
CA LYS A 117 -0.77 7.68 16.12
C LYS A 117 -0.89 7.27 17.59
N GLU A 118 -0.15 7.94 18.45
CA GLU A 118 -0.26 7.85 19.91
C GLU A 118 -1.16 8.98 20.43
#